data_AF-A0A3D4HEK7-F1
#
_entry.id   AF-A0A3D4HEK7-F1
#
_cell.length_a   1.000
_cell.length_b   1.000
_cell.length_c   1.000
_cell.angle_alpha   90.00
_cell.angle_beta   90.00
_cell.angle_gamma   90.00
#
_symmetry.space_group_name_H-M   'P 1'
#
loop_
_entity.id
_entity.type
_entity.pdbx_description
1 polymer ?
#
loop_
_entity_poly.entity_id
_entity_poly.type
_entity_poly.pdbx_seq_one_letter_code
_entity_poly.pdbx_strand_id
1 'polypeptide(L)'
;RQLWWGHRIPVWYRKGEDRKDPKHWHVSVEGPSDPENWEQEEDVLDTWASSWIWPFATLGWPDSEAETARDFHYWYPTSDLVTGPDIIFFWVSRMIMAGLEFMEGSGLDARIPFKNVYFTGIIRDAQGRKMSKSLGNSPDPIELIDKYGADGLRFGIMSIAPQGQDVL
;
A
#
# COMPACT_ATOMS: atom_id res chain seq x y z
N ARG A 1 -11.25 8.03 8.44
CA ARG A 1 -11.62 8.76 7.20
C ARG A 1 -13.12 8.64 7.06
N GLN A 2 -13.81 9.77 6.85
CA GLN A 2 -15.25 9.84 6.60
C GLN A 2 -15.57 9.38 5.18
N LEU A 3 -15.32 8.09 4.91
CA LEU A 3 -15.50 7.42 3.63
C LEU A 3 -16.21 6.10 3.87
N TRP A 4 -16.92 5.62 2.86
CA TRP A 4 -17.65 4.35 2.93
C TRP A 4 -16.79 3.15 2.50
N TRP A 5 -15.68 3.42 1.80
CA TRP A 5 -14.77 2.39 1.29
C TRP A 5 -13.45 2.40 2.04
N GLY A 6 -13.15 1.31 2.73
CA GLY A 6 -11.93 1.10 3.49
C GLY A 6 -12.12 0.10 4.62
N HIS A 7 -11.06 -0.15 5.38
CA HIS A 7 -11.14 -1.03 6.55
C HIS A 7 -11.72 -0.23 7.72
N ARG A 8 -12.86 -0.65 8.26
CA ARG A 8 -13.49 0.04 9.39
C ARG A 8 -12.56 0.06 10.60
N ILE A 9 -12.45 1.20 11.28
CA ILE A 9 -11.58 1.33 12.44
C ILE A 9 -12.10 0.40 13.56
N PRO A 10 -11.25 -0.44 14.18
CA PRO A 10 -11.66 -1.40 15.21
C PRO A 10 -11.79 -0.74 16.60
N VAL A 11 -12.41 0.44 16.66
CA VAL A 11 -12.64 1.21 17.89
C VAL A 11 -14.14 1.28 18.12
N TRP A 12 -14.54 1.05 19.37
CA TRP A 12 -15.92 1.04 19.83
C TRP A 12 -16.08 2.03 20.96
N TYR A 13 -17.20 2.77 20.95
CA TYR A 13 -17.55 3.74 21.99
C TYR A 13 -18.76 3.26 22.77
N ARG A 14 -18.73 3.42 24.10
CA ARG A 14 -19.85 3.04 24.95
C ARG A 14 -21.06 3.96 24.71
N LYS A 15 -22.25 3.38 24.53
CA LYS A 15 -23.49 4.13 24.28
C LYS A 15 -23.85 4.99 25.49
N GLY A 16 -24.25 6.24 25.22
CA GLY A 16 -24.68 7.20 26.24
C GLY A 16 -23.55 7.85 27.05
N GLU A 17 -22.29 7.46 26.82
CA GLU A 17 -21.12 8.03 27.48
C GLU A 17 -20.39 9.03 26.57
N ASP A 18 -19.49 9.83 27.15
CA ASP A 18 -18.67 10.76 26.38
C ASP A 18 -17.65 10.02 25.50
N ARG A 19 -17.80 10.14 24.18
CA ARG A 19 -16.88 9.57 23.19
C ARG A 19 -15.46 10.15 23.27
N LYS A 20 -15.22 11.23 24.00
CA LYS A 20 -13.87 11.82 24.17
C LYS A 20 -13.09 11.23 25.34
N ASP A 21 -13.72 10.50 26.25
CA ASP A 21 -13.02 9.87 27.37
C ASP A 21 -12.49 8.48 26.96
N PRO A 22 -11.16 8.25 26.96
CA PRO A 22 -10.57 6.95 26.63
C PRO A 22 -11.04 5.80 27.53
N LYS A 23 -11.59 6.06 28.71
CA LYS A 23 -12.19 5.04 29.58
C LYS A 23 -13.44 4.40 28.98
N HIS A 24 -14.04 5.04 27.99
CA HIS A 24 -15.24 4.57 27.29
C HIS A 24 -14.92 4.09 25.87
N TRP A 25 -13.65 3.81 25.58
CA TRP A 25 -13.18 3.24 24.32
C TRP A 25 -12.87 1.77 24.50
N HIS A 26 -13.20 0.97 23.50
CA HIS A 26 -12.80 -0.42 23.39
C HIS A 26 -12.17 -0.66 22.02
N VAL A 27 -10.94 -1.17 21.99
CA VAL A 27 -10.17 -1.36 20.75
C VAL A 27 -9.96 -2.84 20.50
N SER A 28 -10.64 -3.40 19.51
CA SER A 28 -10.50 -4.81 19.13
C SER A 28 -11.16 -5.08 17.78
N VAL A 29 -10.61 -6.07 17.07
CA VAL A 29 -11.17 -6.54 15.79
C VAL A 29 -12.50 -7.28 16.00
N GLU A 30 -12.58 -8.13 17.02
CA GLU A 30 -13.77 -8.94 17.33
C GLU A 30 -14.90 -8.15 18.03
N GLY A 31 -14.60 -6.96 18.54
CA GLY A 31 -15.54 -6.14 19.30
C GLY A 31 -15.58 -6.44 20.81
N PRO A 32 -16.38 -5.68 21.56
CA PRO A 32 -16.58 -5.89 23.00
C PRO A 32 -17.47 -7.11 23.27
N SER A 33 -17.38 -7.68 24.47
CA SER A 33 -18.16 -8.87 24.85
C SER A 33 -19.68 -8.60 24.99
N ASP A 34 -20.08 -7.34 25.11
CA ASP A 34 -21.46 -6.87 25.30
C ASP A 34 -21.86 -5.85 24.20
N PRO A 35 -21.82 -6.22 22.91
CA PRO A 35 -21.88 -5.30 21.77
C PRO A 35 -23.13 -4.42 21.71
N GLU A 36 -24.23 -4.83 22.35
CA GLU A 36 -25.45 -4.02 22.49
C GLU A 36 -25.22 -2.69 23.22
N ASN A 37 -24.20 -2.59 24.07
CA ASN A 37 -23.85 -1.39 24.82
C ASN A 37 -22.85 -0.48 24.10
N TRP A 38 -22.45 -0.83 22.88
CA TRP A 38 -21.36 -0.15 22.15
C TRP A 38 -21.74 0.21 20.72
N GLU A 39 -21.07 1.22 20.19
CA GLU A 39 -21.16 1.66 18.80
C GLU A 39 -19.76 1.69 18.20
N GLN A 40 -19.54 0.94 17.12
CA GLN A 40 -18.26 0.97 16.40
C GLN A 40 -18.10 2.30 15.66
N GLU A 41 -16.88 2.83 15.65
CA GLU A 41 -16.45 3.93 14.81
C GLU A 41 -16.89 3.70 13.35
N GLU A 42 -17.56 4.69 12.75
CA GLU A 42 -18.05 4.61 11.37
C GLU A 42 -16.95 4.96 10.37
N ASP A 43 -15.93 5.70 10.81
CA ASP A 43 -14.77 6.02 10.00
C ASP A 43 -13.98 4.76 9.58
N VAL A 44 -13.39 4.85 8.38
CA VAL A 44 -12.49 3.83 7.84
C VAL A 44 -11.03 4.29 7.86
N LEU A 45 -10.10 3.35 7.90
CA LEU A 45 -8.68 3.61 7.72
C LEU A 45 -8.40 4.19 6.33
N ASP A 46 -7.41 5.08 6.28
CA ASP A 46 -6.87 5.62 5.03
C ASP A 46 -6.30 4.49 4.16
N THR A 47 -6.47 4.53 2.83
CA THR A 47 -5.97 3.46 1.95
C THR A 47 -4.48 3.18 2.16
N TRP A 48 -3.69 4.24 2.38
CA TRP A 48 -2.26 4.13 2.66
C TRP A 48 -1.93 3.40 3.98
N ALA A 49 -2.87 3.32 4.93
CA ALA A 49 -2.73 2.52 6.15
C ALA A 49 -2.87 1.01 5.90
N SER A 50 -3.43 0.60 4.76
CA SER A 50 -3.37 -0.80 4.32
C SER A 50 -2.19 -1.05 3.38
N SER A 51 -1.91 -0.12 2.46
CA SER A 51 -0.81 -0.26 1.50
C SER A 51 0.57 -0.27 2.15
N TRP A 52 0.76 0.38 3.30
CA TRP A 52 2.06 0.43 3.97
C TRP A 52 2.51 -0.89 4.61
N ILE A 53 1.59 -1.82 4.88
CA ILE A 53 1.92 -3.15 5.44
C ILE A 53 2.10 -4.21 4.35
N TRP A 54 2.00 -3.80 3.08
CA TRP A 54 2.12 -4.67 1.91
C TRP A 54 3.32 -5.64 1.91
N PRO A 55 4.55 -5.22 2.31
CA PRO A 55 5.73 -6.07 2.21
C PRO A 55 5.66 -7.36 3.04
N PHE A 56 4.83 -7.39 4.08
CA PHE A 56 4.71 -8.53 4.99
C PHE A 56 3.29 -9.10 5.04
N ALA A 57 2.24 -8.27 4.86
CA ALA A 57 0.85 -8.75 4.83
C ALA A 57 0.60 -9.73 3.67
N THR A 58 1.25 -9.52 2.52
CA THR A 58 1.17 -10.47 1.39
C THR A 58 1.83 -11.82 1.69
N LEU A 59 2.80 -11.82 2.60
CA LEU A 59 3.54 -13.00 3.04
C LEU A 59 2.90 -13.70 4.25
N GLY A 60 1.65 -13.35 4.61
CA GLY A 60 0.88 -14.06 5.63
C GLY A 60 0.79 -13.34 6.97
N TRP A 61 1.62 -12.32 7.20
CA TRP A 61 1.56 -11.54 8.43
C TRP A 61 0.17 -10.92 8.64
N PRO A 62 -0.39 -10.91 9.87
CA PRO A 62 0.24 -11.33 11.13
C PRO A 62 -0.04 -12.79 11.56
N ASP A 63 -0.53 -13.65 10.64
CA ASP A 63 -0.90 -15.03 10.96
C ASP A 63 0.32 -15.96 10.84
N SER A 64 0.76 -16.56 11.94
CA SER A 64 1.97 -17.40 11.98
C SER A 64 1.87 -18.67 11.10
N GLU A 65 0.66 -19.24 10.96
CA GLU A 65 0.46 -20.40 10.08
C GLU A 65 0.57 -19.97 8.62
N ALA A 66 -0.01 -18.82 8.27
CA ALA A 66 0.08 -18.25 6.94
C ALA A 66 1.51 -17.79 6.59
N GLU A 67 2.23 -17.20 7.54
CA GLU A 67 3.64 -16.82 7.39
C GLU A 67 4.52 -18.02 7.08
N THR A 68 4.32 -19.12 7.82
CA THR A 68 5.02 -20.38 7.57
C THR A 68 4.66 -20.93 6.20
N ALA A 69 3.37 -20.95 5.83
CA ALA A 69 2.91 -21.48 4.56
C ALA A 69 3.39 -20.67 3.33
N ARG A 70 3.80 -19.41 3.53
CA ARG A 70 4.26 -18.50 2.46
C ARG A 70 5.76 -18.23 2.49
N ASP A 71 6.53 -19.00 3.27
CA ASP A 71 7.97 -18.85 3.42
C ASP A 71 8.37 -17.40 3.75
N PHE A 72 7.69 -16.78 4.72
CA PHE A 72 7.86 -15.36 5.08
C PHE A 72 9.33 -14.94 5.20
N HIS A 73 10.12 -15.68 5.99
CA HIS A 73 11.53 -15.37 6.24
C HIS A 73 12.46 -15.58 5.04
N TYR A 74 12.00 -16.26 3.99
CA TYR A 74 12.74 -16.38 2.74
C TYR A 74 12.53 -15.14 1.85
N TRP A 75 11.29 -14.65 1.78
CA TRP A 75 10.91 -13.54 0.89
C TRP A 75 11.05 -12.15 1.53
N TYR A 76 11.10 -12.07 2.85
CA TYR A 76 11.30 -10.83 3.60
C TYR A 76 12.71 -10.78 4.22
N PRO A 77 13.49 -9.70 4.02
CA PRO A 77 13.20 -8.53 3.18
C PRO A 77 13.23 -8.81 1.67
N THR A 78 12.37 -8.13 0.92
CA THR A 78 12.36 -8.18 -0.54
C THR A 78 13.63 -7.55 -1.14
N SER A 79 14.09 -8.01 -2.30
CA SER A 79 15.29 -7.44 -2.93
C SER A 79 15.03 -6.04 -3.51
N ASP A 80 14.01 -5.90 -4.35
CA ASP A 80 13.78 -4.69 -5.14
C ASP A 80 12.31 -4.27 -5.10
N LEU A 81 12.06 -3.00 -4.76
CA LEU A 81 10.77 -2.34 -4.96
C LEU A 81 10.82 -1.47 -6.22
N VAL A 82 9.97 -1.75 -7.19
CA VAL A 82 9.85 -0.97 -8.43
C VAL A 82 8.59 -0.11 -8.40
N THR A 83 8.72 1.21 -8.55
CA THR A 83 7.57 2.14 -8.49
C THR A 83 7.86 3.48 -9.17
N GLY A 84 6.85 4.32 -9.37
CA GLY A 84 7.03 5.73 -9.71
C GLY A 84 7.42 6.60 -8.51
N PRO A 85 8.17 7.72 -8.72
CA PRO A 85 8.60 8.62 -7.64
C PRO A 85 7.45 9.42 -7.00
N ASP A 86 6.30 9.50 -7.66
CA ASP A 86 5.11 10.25 -7.22
C ASP A 86 4.47 9.72 -5.93
N ILE A 87 4.75 8.47 -5.56
CA ILE A 87 4.24 7.84 -4.32
C ILE A 87 5.33 7.51 -3.30
N ILE A 88 6.51 8.14 -3.41
CA ILE A 88 7.62 7.94 -2.47
C ILE A 88 7.20 8.15 -1.01
N PHE A 89 6.56 9.28 -0.69
CA PHE A 89 6.16 9.60 0.68
C PHE A 89 4.88 8.88 1.12
N PHE A 90 3.98 8.60 0.19
CA PHE A 90 2.69 7.98 0.50
C PHE A 90 2.81 6.46 0.68
N TRP A 91 3.75 5.82 -0.01
CA TRP A 91 3.90 4.36 -0.01
C TRP A 91 5.27 3.89 0.45
N VAL A 92 6.34 4.28 -0.26
CA VAL A 92 7.70 3.77 0.00
C VAL A 92 8.15 4.09 1.44
N SER A 93 8.09 5.36 1.83
CA SER A 93 8.46 5.79 3.19
C SER A 93 7.59 5.13 4.26
N ARG A 94 6.29 4.97 3.99
CA ARG A 94 5.38 4.34 4.95
C ARG A 94 5.66 2.84 5.12
N MET A 95 5.99 2.13 4.05
CA MET A 95 6.42 0.73 4.14
C MET A 95 7.69 0.59 4.98
N ILE A 96 8.65 1.50 4.82
CA ILE A 96 9.87 1.51 5.65
C ILE A 96 9.50 1.71 7.12
N MET A 97 8.66 2.71 7.44
CA MET A 97 8.20 2.95 8.82
C MET A 97 7.49 1.72 9.40
N ALA A 98 6.60 1.10 8.64
CA ALA A 98 5.86 -0.08 9.07
C ALA A 98 6.77 -1.29 9.30
N GLY A 99 7.75 -1.53 8.42
CA GLY A 99 8.74 -2.59 8.61
C GLY A 99 9.57 -2.38 9.88
N LEU A 100 10.05 -1.15 10.10
CA LEU A 100 10.83 -0.81 11.29
C LEU A 100 10.04 -0.96 12.60
N GLU A 101 8.74 -0.69 12.57
CA GLU A 101 7.83 -0.79 13.72
C GLU A 101 7.40 -2.23 14.01
N PHE A 102 6.93 -2.96 13.00
CA PHE A 102 6.22 -4.23 13.21
C PHE A 102 7.08 -5.47 13.05
N MET A 103 8.22 -5.39 12.35
CA MET A 103 9.03 -6.57 12.08
C MET A 103 10.05 -6.79 13.19
N GLU A 104 10.15 -8.04 13.63
CA GLU A 104 11.15 -8.46 14.60
C GLU A 104 12.51 -8.66 13.93
N GLY A 105 13.60 -8.47 14.69
CA GLY A 105 14.96 -8.67 14.21
C GLY A 105 15.98 -7.75 14.88
N SER A 106 17.15 -8.29 15.22
CA SER A 106 18.20 -7.57 15.94
C SER A 106 18.94 -6.52 15.09
N GLY A 107 18.76 -6.55 13.76
CA GLY A 107 19.42 -5.64 12.81
C GLY A 107 18.43 -4.69 12.14
N LEU A 108 18.89 -3.47 11.83
CA LEU A 108 18.13 -2.50 11.03
C LEU A 108 17.77 -3.08 9.66
N ASP A 109 18.73 -3.73 9.01
CA ASP A 109 18.57 -4.29 7.66
C ASP A 109 17.55 -5.43 7.60
N ALA A 110 17.34 -6.16 8.71
CA ALA A 110 16.37 -7.24 8.79
C ALA A 110 14.92 -6.73 8.87
N ARG A 111 14.72 -5.46 9.27
CA ARG A 111 13.41 -4.82 9.44
C ARG A 111 13.05 -3.84 8.32
N ILE A 112 14.01 -3.49 7.46
CA ILE A 112 13.74 -2.68 6.28
C ILE A 112 13.09 -3.61 5.24
N PRO A 113 11.92 -3.29 4.69
CA PRO A 113 11.14 -4.20 3.85
C PRO A 113 11.76 -4.53 2.48
N PHE A 114 12.65 -3.68 1.99
CA PHE A 114 13.31 -3.88 0.70
C PHE A 114 14.74 -3.36 0.70
N LYS A 115 15.65 -4.05 0.01
CA LYS A 115 17.07 -3.67 -0.07
C LYS A 115 17.31 -2.51 -1.03
N ASN A 116 16.59 -2.51 -2.16
CA ASN A 116 16.69 -1.47 -3.18
C ASN A 116 15.30 -0.90 -3.52
N VAL A 117 15.28 0.37 -3.93
CA VAL A 117 14.12 1.01 -4.56
C VAL A 117 14.53 1.51 -5.94
N TYR A 118 13.86 1.00 -6.97
CA TYR A 118 14.03 1.44 -8.34
C TYR A 118 12.86 2.32 -8.76
N PHE A 119 13.14 3.59 -9.01
CA PHE A 119 12.14 4.53 -9.51
C PHE A 119 12.09 4.53 -11.03
N THR A 120 10.94 4.20 -11.60
CA THR A 120 10.68 4.35 -13.04
C THR A 120 10.40 5.81 -13.38
N GLY A 121 10.63 6.18 -14.65
CA GLY A 121 10.13 7.45 -15.18
C GLY A 121 8.60 7.53 -15.15
N ILE A 122 8.06 8.75 -15.18
CA ILE A 122 6.62 8.97 -15.36
C ILE A 122 6.33 9.14 -16.85
N ILE A 123 5.37 8.37 -17.37
CA ILE A 123 4.91 8.52 -18.75
C ILE A 123 4.06 9.79 -18.86
N ARG A 124 4.38 10.61 -19.87
CA ARG A 124 3.73 11.89 -20.15
C ARG A 124 3.03 11.84 -21.51
N ASP A 125 1.98 12.63 -21.64
CA ASP A 125 1.32 12.85 -22.93
C ASP A 125 2.14 13.77 -23.84
N ALA A 126 1.68 13.98 -25.08
CA ALA A 126 2.35 14.83 -26.06
C ALA A 126 2.48 16.30 -25.64
N GLN A 127 1.75 16.76 -24.61
CA GLN A 127 1.89 18.09 -24.01
C GLN A 127 2.80 18.09 -22.78
N GLY A 128 3.45 16.97 -22.46
CA GLY A 128 4.32 16.81 -21.30
C GLY A 128 3.56 16.65 -19.98
N ARG A 129 2.24 16.44 -19.98
CA ARG A 129 1.47 16.24 -18.74
C ARG A 129 1.53 14.79 -18.32
N LYS A 130 1.61 14.54 -17.02
CA LYS A 130 1.52 13.17 -16.48
C LYS A 130 0.26 12.49 -17.01
N MET A 131 0.39 11.27 -17.50
CA MET A 131 -0.77 10.46 -17.86
C MET A 131 -1.56 10.11 -16.60
N SER A 132 -2.84 10.44 -16.57
CA SER A 132 -3.76 10.04 -15.51
C SER A 132 -5.17 9.81 -16.04
N LYS A 133 -5.91 8.91 -15.38
CA LYS A 133 -7.34 8.70 -15.67
C LYS A 133 -8.15 9.98 -15.47
N SER A 134 -7.80 10.81 -14.49
CA SER A 134 -8.49 12.07 -14.20
C SER A 134 -8.35 13.10 -15.34
N LEU A 135 -7.22 13.09 -16.06
CA LEU A 135 -6.98 13.96 -17.21
C LEU A 135 -7.51 13.36 -18.51
N GLY A 136 -7.94 12.08 -18.51
CA GLY A 136 -8.41 11.38 -19.70
C GLY A 136 -7.34 11.25 -20.80
N ASN A 137 -6.07 11.42 -20.46
CA ASN A 137 -4.94 11.47 -21.39
C ASN A 137 -4.10 10.18 -21.39
N SER A 138 -4.61 9.10 -20.79
CA SER A 138 -3.96 7.80 -20.75
C SER A 138 -4.56 6.91 -21.83
N PRO A 139 -3.79 6.45 -22.84
CA PRO A 139 -4.27 5.46 -23.79
C PRO A 139 -4.56 4.13 -23.08
N ASP A 140 -5.50 3.35 -23.59
CA ASP A 140 -5.76 2.01 -23.07
C ASP A 140 -4.59 1.08 -23.48
N PRO A 141 -3.89 0.44 -22.54
CA PRO A 141 -2.81 -0.48 -22.87
C PRO A 141 -3.28 -1.68 -23.72
N ILE A 142 -4.53 -2.12 -23.60
CA ILE A 142 -5.07 -3.22 -24.40
C ILE A 142 -5.19 -2.81 -25.87
N GLU A 143 -5.67 -1.61 -26.15
CA GLU A 143 -5.73 -1.08 -27.53
C GLU A 143 -4.33 -0.94 -28.14
N LEU A 144 -3.33 -0.55 -27.33
CA LEU A 144 -1.94 -0.50 -27.77
C LEU A 144 -1.37 -1.90 -28.07
N ILE A 145 -1.72 -2.89 -27.25
CA ILE A 145 -1.33 -4.29 -27.45
C ILE A 145 -1.96 -4.84 -28.73
N ASP A 146 -3.24 -4.58 -28.98
CA ASP A 146 -3.92 -5.03 -30.21
C ASP A 146 -3.28 -4.43 -31.46
N LYS A 147 -2.75 -3.20 -31.38
CA LYS A 147 -2.13 -2.50 -32.49
C LYS A 147 -0.65 -2.85 -32.73
N TYR A 148 0.14 -2.98 -31.66
CA TYR A 148 1.60 -3.09 -31.73
C TYR A 148 2.15 -4.42 -31.19
N GLY A 149 1.30 -5.27 -30.62
CA GLY A 149 1.68 -6.46 -29.89
C GLY A 149 2.20 -6.13 -28.48
N ALA A 150 2.07 -7.09 -27.56
CA ALA A 150 2.57 -6.95 -26.19
C ALA A 150 4.09 -6.72 -26.15
N ASP A 151 4.84 -7.42 -27.01
CA ASP A 151 6.29 -7.24 -27.11
C ASP A 151 6.66 -5.88 -27.68
N GLY A 152 5.93 -5.40 -28.70
CA GLY A 152 6.13 -4.07 -29.27
C GLY A 152 5.91 -2.97 -28.23
N LEU A 153 4.85 -3.09 -27.42
CA LEU A 153 4.58 -2.15 -26.32
C LEU A 153 5.67 -2.20 -25.25
N ARG A 154 6.04 -3.39 -24.77
CA ARG A 154 7.07 -3.56 -23.72
C ARG A 154 8.43 -3.03 -24.19
N PHE A 155 8.87 -3.45 -25.38
CA PHE A 155 10.12 -3.00 -25.97
C PHE A 155 10.12 -1.49 -26.20
N GLY A 156 9.01 -0.94 -26.69
CA GLY A 156 8.80 0.49 -26.85
C GLY A 156 9.05 1.23 -25.54
N ILE A 157 8.27 0.89 -24.50
CA ILE A 157 8.36 1.52 -23.16
C ILE A 157 9.78 1.38 -22.58
N MET A 158 10.40 0.20 -22.66
CA MET A 158 11.75 -0.03 -22.13
C MET A 158 12.81 0.77 -22.89
N SER A 159 12.67 0.95 -24.20
CA SER A 159 13.62 1.70 -25.03
C SER A 159 13.56 3.20 -24.77
N ILE A 160 12.40 3.72 -24.37
CA ILE A 160 12.17 5.13 -24.09
C ILE A 160 12.15 5.45 -22.59
N ALA A 161 12.44 4.49 -21.72
CA ALA A 161 12.57 4.69 -20.28
C ALA A 161 14.04 5.01 -19.93
N PRO A 162 14.49 6.28 -20.00
CA PRO A 162 15.77 6.66 -19.45
C PRO A 162 15.82 6.36 -17.95
N GLN A 163 16.98 5.96 -17.45
CA GLN A 163 17.19 5.84 -16.00
C GLN A 163 16.94 7.21 -15.34
N GLY A 164 15.87 7.29 -14.53
CA GLY A 164 15.57 8.45 -13.68
C GLY A 164 15.09 9.71 -14.41
N GLN A 165 14.68 9.64 -15.68
CA GLN A 165 14.03 10.75 -16.38
C GLN A 165 12.62 10.36 -16.83
N ASP A 166 11.77 11.36 -17.05
CA ASP A 166 10.41 11.13 -17.52
C ASP A 166 10.38 10.67 -18.98
N VAL A 167 9.35 9.88 -19.29
CA VAL A 167 9.13 9.30 -20.61
C VAL A 167 8.13 10.18 -21.36
N LEU A 168 8.49 10.65 -22.56
CA LEU A 168 7.60 11.38 -23.47
C LEU A 168 6.92 10.44 -24.48
#